data_AF-A0A2P6QDI2-F1
#
_entry.id   AF-A0A2P6QDI2-F1
#
_cell.length_a   1.000
_cell.length_b   1.000
_cell.length_c   1.000
_cell.angle_alpha   90.00
_cell.angle_beta   90.00
_cell.angle_gamma   90.00
#
_symmetry.space_group_name_H-M   'P 1'
#
loop_
_entity.id
_entity.type
_entity.pdbx_description
1 polymer ?
#
loop_
_entity_poly.entity_id
_entity_poly.type
_entity_poly.pdbx_seq_one_letter_code
_entity_poly.pdbx_strand_id
1 'polypeptide(L)'
;MFLLINLLDTNRDWKNPIKLDLYLHPHFQYYMREIRIVVYSQFLESNKSVTTEAMVKAFGATVNFIDLELSRFIAAGKLHCKIDKVSSVLEMNCLDATTSLYQATIKQGDF
;
A
#
# COMPACT_ATOMS: atom_id res chain seq x y z
N MET A 1 -9.58 -8.49 -10.95
CA MET A 1 -8.31 -8.61 -10.19
C MET A 1 -7.10 -7.91 -10.85
N PHE A 2 -7.21 -7.37 -12.08
CA PHE A 2 -6.16 -6.60 -12.79
C PHE A 2 -6.41 -5.06 -12.82
N LEU A 3 -7.37 -4.55 -12.04
CA LEU A 3 -7.94 -3.22 -12.29
C LEU A 3 -7.18 -2.03 -11.65
N LEU A 4 -6.28 -2.24 -10.70
CA LEU A 4 -5.63 -1.11 -9.99
C LEU A 4 -4.20 -0.80 -10.46
N ILE A 5 -3.45 -1.75 -11.04
CA ILE A 5 -2.13 -1.46 -11.65
C ILE A 5 -2.31 -0.54 -12.88
N ASN A 6 -3.38 -0.74 -13.65
CA ASN A 6 -3.77 0.13 -14.76
C ASN A 6 -4.19 1.55 -14.33
N LEU A 7 -4.45 1.81 -13.04
CA LEU A 7 -4.88 3.14 -12.57
C LEU A 7 -3.71 4.12 -12.39
N LEU A 8 -2.47 3.62 -12.36
CA LEU A 8 -1.26 4.45 -12.40
C LEU A 8 -0.73 4.64 -13.83
N ASP A 9 -0.87 3.63 -14.71
CA ASP A 9 -0.27 3.65 -16.06
C ASP A 9 -1.24 4.00 -17.21
N THR A 10 -2.55 3.78 -17.09
CA THR A 10 -3.49 4.06 -18.20
C THR A 10 -4.40 5.27 -17.95
N ASN A 11 -3.97 6.40 -18.51
CA ASN A 11 -4.85 7.24 -19.34
C ASN A 11 -6.08 7.91 -18.68
N ARG A 12 -5.96 8.34 -17.42
CA ARG A 12 -6.88 9.37 -16.90
C ARG A 12 -6.17 10.23 -15.87
N ASP A 13 -6.05 11.51 -16.19
CA ASP A 13 -5.62 12.59 -15.30
C ASP A 13 -6.60 12.80 -14.13
N TRP A 14 -6.95 11.75 -13.37
CA TRP A 14 -7.88 11.84 -12.24
C TRP A 14 -7.36 12.75 -11.12
N LYS A 15 -6.05 13.05 -11.13
CA LYS A 15 -5.44 14.06 -10.26
C LYS A 15 -5.91 15.48 -10.60
N ASN A 16 -6.22 15.77 -11.86
CA ASN A 16 -6.60 17.11 -12.31
C ASN A 16 -7.96 17.55 -11.76
N PRO A 17 -9.06 16.77 -11.83
CA PRO A 17 -10.34 17.20 -11.27
C PRO A 17 -10.28 17.34 -9.74
N ILE A 18 -9.59 16.47 -9.01
CA ILE A 18 -9.49 16.57 -7.54
C ILE A 18 -8.66 17.79 -7.11
N LYS A 19 -7.63 18.16 -7.90
CA LYS A 19 -6.85 19.38 -7.65
C LYS A 19 -7.62 20.66 -7.98
N LEU A 20 -8.51 20.60 -8.97
CA LEU A 20 -9.31 21.74 -9.41
C LEU A 20 -10.57 21.95 -8.55
N ASP A 21 -10.95 20.95 -7.76
CA ASP A 21 -12.13 21.00 -6.89
C ASP A 21 -11.83 21.72 -5.57
N LEU A 22 -12.63 22.74 -5.25
CA LEU A 22 -12.45 23.62 -4.09
C LEU A 22 -12.50 22.86 -2.76
N TYR A 23 -13.37 21.85 -2.67
CA TYR A 23 -13.63 21.11 -1.42
C TYR A 23 -12.65 19.96 -1.20
N LEU A 24 -12.20 19.32 -2.28
CA LEU A 24 -11.32 18.14 -2.20
C LEU A 24 -9.84 18.52 -2.22
N HIS A 25 -9.48 19.68 -2.77
CA HIS A 25 -8.09 20.15 -2.84
C HIS A 25 -7.37 20.17 -1.47
N PRO A 26 -7.97 20.66 -0.36
CA PRO A 26 -7.30 20.64 0.95
C PRO A 26 -6.94 19.24 1.44
N HIS A 27 -7.69 18.22 1.05
CA HIS A 27 -7.51 16.83 1.46
C HIS A 27 -6.76 15.98 0.41
N PHE A 28 -6.29 16.59 -0.68
CA PHE A 28 -5.63 15.88 -1.77
C PHE A 28 -4.45 15.01 -1.29
N GLN A 29 -3.63 15.53 -0.38
CA GLN A 29 -2.48 14.79 0.15
C GLN A 29 -2.89 13.53 0.93
N TYR A 30 -3.99 13.61 1.67
CA TYR A 30 -4.55 12.48 2.40
C TYR A 30 -5.03 11.41 1.41
N TYR A 31 -5.81 11.80 0.40
CA TYR A 31 -6.26 10.87 -0.64
C TYR A 31 -5.10 10.19 -1.37
N MET A 32 -4.07 10.96 -1.76
CA MET A 32 -2.88 10.37 -2.40
C MET A 32 -2.19 9.35 -1.50
N ARG A 33 -2.16 9.58 -0.18
CA ARG A 33 -1.54 8.67 0.77
C ARG A 33 -2.32 7.35 0.88
N GLU A 34 -3.64 7.42 0.99
CA GLU A 34 -4.48 6.22 1.09
C GLU A 34 -4.49 5.43 -0.23
N ILE A 35 -4.55 6.11 -1.39
CA ILE A 35 -4.50 5.44 -2.70
C ILE A 35 -3.19 4.66 -2.86
N ARG A 36 -2.05 5.22 -2.44
CA ARG A 36 -0.76 4.50 -2.51
C ARG A 36 -0.77 3.23 -1.67
N ILE A 37 -1.35 3.26 -0.47
CA ILE A 37 -1.46 2.07 0.39
C ILE A 37 -2.29 0.99 -0.30
N VAL A 38 -3.45 1.36 -0.86
CA VAL A 38 -4.34 0.41 -1.55
C VAL A 38 -3.67 -0.21 -2.79
N VAL A 39 -2.94 0.58 -3.57
CA VAL A 39 -2.21 0.08 -4.74
C VAL A 39 -1.11 -0.89 -4.33
N TYR A 40 -0.32 -0.56 -3.30
CA TYR A 40 0.73 -1.44 -2.81
C TYR A 40 0.15 -2.72 -2.19
N SER A 41 -0.95 -2.63 -1.42
CA SER A 41 -1.60 -3.81 -0.87
C SER A 41 -2.12 -4.72 -1.98
N GLN A 42 -2.78 -4.16 -3.01
CA GLN A 42 -3.28 -4.94 -4.13
C GLN A 42 -2.18 -5.65 -4.91
N PHE A 43 -1.06 -4.96 -5.14
CA PHE A 43 0.09 -5.53 -5.85
C PHE A 43 0.72 -6.69 -5.06
N LEU A 44 0.90 -6.51 -3.75
CA LEU A 44 1.46 -7.50 -2.85
C LEU A 44 0.47 -8.65 -2.56
N GLU A 45 -0.84 -8.40 -2.55
CA GLU A 45 -1.86 -9.44 -2.32
C GLU A 45 -1.89 -10.46 -3.47
N SER A 46 -1.63 -10.01 -4.69
CA SER A 46 -1.53 -10.91 -5.85
C SER A 46 -0.28 -11.81 -5.84
N ASN A 47 0.75 -11.44 -5.07
CA ASN A 47 2.05 -12.11 -5.06
C ASN A 47 2.52 -12.36 -3.62
N LYS A 48 2.43 -13.60 -3.15
CA LYS A 48 2.86 -13.99 -1.80
C LYS A 48 4.28 -13.52 -1.43
N SER A 49 5.17 -13.48 -2.41
CA SER A 49 6.53 -12.94 -2.31
C SER A 49 6.91 -12.21 -3.61
N VAL A 50 7.50 -11.03 -3.51
CA VAL A 50 7.97 -10.23 -4.66
C VAL A 50 9.38 -9.74 -4.41
N THR A 51 10.25 -9.76 -5.42
CA THR A 51 11.56 -9.09 -5.33
C THR A 51 11.42 -7.56 -5.39
N THR A 52 12.25 -6.84 -4.64
CA THR A 52 12.23 -5.36 -4.62
C THR A 52 12.46 -4.78 -6.01
N GLU A 53 13.29 -5.44 -6.83
CA GLU A 53 13.58 -5.06 -8.22
C GLU A 53 12.34 -5.14 -9.13
N ALA A 54 11.53 -6.20 -9.00
CA ALA A 54 10.32 -6.36 -9.78
C ALA A 54 9.29 -5.28 -9.43
N MET A 55 9.19 -4.92 -8.15
CA MET A 55 8.33 -3.83 -7.69
C MET A 55 8.81 -2.47 -8.24
N VAL A 56 10.11 -2.19 -8.16
CA VAL A 56 10.72 -0.98 -8.74
C VAL A 56 10.46 -0.87 -10.24
N LYS A 57 10.62 -1.98 -10.98
CA LYS A 57 10.36 -2.03 -12.42
C LYS A 57 8.88 -1.80 -12.75
N ALA A 58 7.96 -2.34 -11.95
CA ALA A 58 6.52 -2.18 -12.15
C ALA A 58 6.04 -0.75 -11.86
N PHE A 59 6.62 -0.07 -10.87
CA PHE A 59 6.22 1.29 -10.48
C PHE A 59 7.07 2.41 -11.08
N GLY A 60 8.15 2.08 -11.79
CA GLY A 60 9.07 3.08 -12.36
C GLY A 60 9.77 3.95 -11.30
N ALA A 61 9.98 3.42 -10.10
CA ALA A 61 10.55 4.14 -8.96
C ALA A 61 11.99 3.67 -8.65
N THR A 62 12.67 4.33 -7.72
CA THR A 62 13.99 3.88 -7.23
C THR A 62 13.83 2.94 -6.02
N VAL A 63 14.74 1.98 -5.87
CA VAL A 63 14.76 1.06 -4.70
C VAL A 63 14.70 1.82 -3.37
N ASN A 64 15.51 2.86 -3.21
CA ASN A 64 15.54 3.68 -1.99
C ASN A 64 14.20 4.38 -1.70
N PHE A 65 13.45 4.75 -2.75
CA PHE A 65 12.15 5.39 -2.60
C PHE A 65 11.11 4.39 -2.09
N ILE A 66 11.07 3.19 -2.68
CA ILE A 66 10.15 2.12 -2.27
C ILE A 66 10.45 1.65 -0.84
N ASP A 67 11.72 1.46 -0.48
CA ASP A 67 12.13 1.09 0.89
C ASP A 67 11.66 2.12 1.93
N LEU A 68 11.89 3.41 1.67
CA LEU A 68 11.47 4.48 2.57
C LEU A 68 9.94 4.58 2.68
N GLU A 69 9.24 4.40 1.57
CA GLU A 69 7.79 4.53 1.56
C GLU A 69 7.11 3.34 2.24
N LEU A 70 7.53 2.12 1.93
CA LEU A 70 7.00 0.90 2.55
C LEU A 70 7.30 0.86 4.04
N SER A 71 8.53 1.18 4.47
CA SER A 71 8.88 1.22 5.89
C SER A 71 7.98 2.17 6.69
N ARG A 72 7.64 3.35 6.13
CA ARG A 72 6.71 4.30 6.77
C ARG A 72 5.30 3.71 6.90
N PHE A 73 4.81 2.97 5.91
CA PHE A 73 3.47 2.38 5.95
C PHE A 73 3.37 1.16 6.86
N ILE A 74 4.43 0.35 6.92
CA ILE A 74 4.55 -0.79 7.85
C ILE A 74 4.62 -0.28 9.29
N ALA A 75 5.46 0.72 9.56
CA ALA A 75 5.56 1.33 10.89
C ALA A 75 4.24 1.96 11.36
N ALA A 76 3.44 2.50 10.43
CA ALA A 76 2.10 3.02 10.72
C ALA A 76 1.03 1.92 10.86
N GLY A 77 1.38 0.64 10.65
CA GLY A 77 0.44 -0.49 10.71
C GLY A 77 -0.59 -0.52 9.58
N LYS A 78 -0.37 0.25 8.50
CA LYS A 78 -1.32 0.34 7.37
C LYS A 78 -1.04 -0.68 6.27
N LEU A 79 0.14 -1.29 6.26
CA LEU A 79 0.53 -2.30 5.29
C LEU A 79 1.14 -3.50 6.03
N HIS A 80 0.54 -4.68 5.84
CA HIS A 80 0.98 -5.93 6.47
C HIS A 80 1.97 -6.67 5.56
N CYS A 81 3.17 -6.12 5.42
CA CYS A 81 4.25 -6.79 4.72
C CYS A 81 5.53 -6.77 5.55
N LYS A 82 6.39 -7.74 5.26
CA LYS A 82 7.72 -7.88 5.85
C LYS A 82 8.75 -7.63 4.75
N ILE A 83 9.70 -6.75 5.05
CA ILE A 83 10.82 -6.44 4.16
C ILE A 83 12.01 -7.29 4.58
N ASP A 84 12.53 -8.11 3.69
CA ASP A 84 13.84 -8.73 3.83
C ASP A 84 14.84 -8.04 2.90
N LYS A 85 15.69 -7.20 3.51
CA LYS A 85 16.70 -6.43 2.79
C LYS A 85 17.90 -7.27 2.34
N VAL A 86 18.18 -8.40 3.01
CA VAL A 86 19.34 -9.25 2.67
C VAL A 86 19.04 -10.05 1.41
N SER A 87 17.86 -10.66 1.34
CA SER A 87 17.40 -11.38 0.16
C SER A 87 16.76 -10.48 -0.91
N SER A 88 16.49 -9.21 -0.60
CA SER A 88 15.77 -8.26 -1.46
C SER A 88 14.38 -8.77 -1.86
N VAL A 89 13.66 -9.34 -0.88
CA VAL A 89 12.32 -9.90 -1.04
C VAL A 89 11.35 -9.21 -0.09
N LEU A 90 10.16 -8.92 -0.62
CA LEU A 90 9.00 -8.44 0.10
C LEU A 90 8.02 -9.61 0.25
N GLU A 91 7.71 -9.97 1.48
CA GLU A 91 6.76 -11.03 1.80
C GLU A 91 5.50 -10.42 2.40
N MET A 92 4.33 -10.84 1.90
CA MET A 92 3.07 -10.42 2.50
C MET A 92 2.75 -11.33 3.69
N ASN A 93 2.59 -10.74 4.87
CA ASN A 93 2.09 -11.48 6.02
C ASN A 93 0.57 -11.39 5.99
N CYS A 94 -0.08 -12.41 5.44
CA CYS A 94 -1.53 -12.54 5.58
C CYS A 94 -1.80 -12.76 7.07
N LEU A 95 -2.27 -11.71 7.76
CA LEU A 95 -2.80 -11.90 9.10
C LEU A 95 -4.04 -12.77 8.97
N ASP A 96 -4.05 -13.92 9.65
CA ASP A 96 -5.23 -14.76 9.70
C ASP A 96 -6.40 -13.93 10.24
N ALA A 97 -7.50 -13.90 9.48
CA ALA A 97 -8.69 -13.11 9.83
C ALA A 97 -9.22 -13.43 11.24
N THR A 98 -8.98 -14.67 11.69
CA THR A 98 -9.27 -15.12 13.05
C THR A 98 -8.46 -14.36 14.08
N THR A 99 -7.13 -14.25 13.94
CA THR A 99 -6.24 -13.53 14.87
C THR A 99 -6.61 -12.06 14.99
N SER A 100 -6.96 -11.40 13.88
CA SER A 100 -7.42 -10.00 13.93
C SER A 100 -8.75 -9.85 14.68
N LEU A 101 -9.69 -10.77 14.47
CA LEU A 101 -11.00 -10.75 15.12
C LEU A 101 -10.90 -11.00 16.63
N TYR A 102 -10.02 -11.93 17.04
CA TYR A 102 -9.73 -12.17 18.46
C TYR A 102 -9.19 -10.92 19.14
N GLN A 103 -8.21 -10.23 18.55
CA GLN A 103 -7.66 -9.01 19.13
C GLN A 103 -8.68 -7.87 19.22
N ALA A 104 -9.53 -7.71 18.21
CA ALA A 104 -10.60 -6.73 18.24
C ALA A 104 -11.61 -7.03 19.35
N THR A 105 -11.99 -8.29 19.50
CA THR A 105 -12.95 -8.75 20.52
C THR A 105 -12.40 -8.54 21.94
N ILE A 106 -11.12 -8.85 22.19
CA ILE A 106 -10.47 -8.62 23.50
C ILE A 106 -10.50 -7.12 23.84
N LYS A 107 -10.10 -6.26 22.90
CA LYS A 107 -10.10 -4.80 23.11
C LYS A 107 -11.51 -4.23 23.35
N GLN A 108 -12.52 -4.82 22.72
CA GLN A 108 -13.92 -4.43 22.92
C GLN A 108 -14.47 -4.88 24.28
N GLY A 109 -13.95 -6.00 24.82
CA GLY A 109 -14.36 -6.58 26.09
C GLY A 109 -13.63 -6.02 27.33
N ASP A 110 -12.51 -5.32 27.15
CA ASP A 110 -11.76 -4.64 28.23
C ASP A 110 -12.40 -3.31 28.70
N PHE A 111 -13.68 -3.07 28.37
CA PHE A 111 -14.47 -1.92 28.82
C PHE A 111 -15.47 -2.30 29.92
#